data_AF-A0A1V5L5Z8-F1
#
_entry.id   AF-A0A1V5L5Z8-F1
#
_cell.length_a   1.000
_cell.length_b   1.000
_cell.length_c   1.000
_cell.angle_alpha   90.00
_cell.angle_beta   90.00
_cell.angle_gamma   90.00
#
_symmetry.space_group_name_H-M   'P 1'
#
loop_
_entity.id
_entity.type
_entity.pdbx_description
1 polymer ?
#
loop_
_entity_poly.entity_id
_entity_poly.type
_entity_poly.pdbx_seq_one_letter_code
_entity_poly.pdbx_strand_id
1 'polypeptide(L)'
;MENFTNFIGNRYTYSYGKDFLRPIIQSCFYTGTFCKVKAKQTRDIRKILLKANMSLEEIQSNSSGSLAKHFGINFDFDFEHIHDARYDAMSIIATLRHLENQNRLDINWLIE
;
A
#
# COMPACT_ATOMS: atom_id res chain seq x y z
N MET A 1 5.76 17.48 -6.71
CA MET A 1 4.98 17.36 -5.46
C MET A 1 3.62 18.04 -5.52
N GLU A 2 3.51 19.26 -6.06
CA GLU A 2 2.23 20.00 -6.12
C GLU A 2 1.09 19.25 -6.82
N ASN A 3 1.35 18.69 -8.01
CA ASN A 3 0.36 17.88 -8.73
C ASN A 3 -0.15 16.69 -7.90
N PHE A 4 0.75 16.01 -7.19
CA PHE A 4 0.39 14.87 -6.36
C PHE A 4 -0.44 15.31 -5.13
N THR A 5 -0.01 16.36 -4.42
CA THR A 5 -0.76 16.91 -3.27
C THR A 5 -2.16 17.37 -3.68
N ASN A 6 -2.28 18.02 -4.84
CA ASN A 6 -3.58 18.44 -5.39
C ASN A 6 -4.47 17.24 -5.75
N PHE A 7 -3.88 16.19 -6.33
CA PHE A 7 -4.60 14.97 -6.67
C PHE A 7 -5.17 14.26 -5.42
N ILE A 8 -4.36 14.08 -4.38
CA ILE A 8 -4.82 13.40 -3.16
C ILE A 8 -5.76 14.27 -2.33
N GLY A 9 -5.58 15.61 -2.34
CA GLY A 9 -6.33 16.54 -1.51
C GLY A 9 -6.28 16.17 -0.02
N ASN A 10 -7.45 15.98 0.57
CA ASN A 10 -7.61 15.57 1.98
C ASN A 10 -7.75 14.06 2.20
N ARG A 11 -7.71 13.25 1.14
CA ARG A 11 -7.91 11.79 1.25
C ARG A 11 -6.72 11.11 1.94
N TYR A 12 -7.00 9.95 2.53
CA TYR A 12 -5.94 9.07 3.00
C TYR A 12 -5.22 8.42 1.82
N THR A 13 -3.91 8.27 1.95
CA THR A 13 -3.09 7.40 1.11
C THR A 13 -2.72 6.15 1.88
N TYR A 14 -2.59 5.02 1.18
CA TYR A 14 -2.20 3.76 1.77
C TYR A 14 -0.88 3.30 1.18
N SER A 15 0.00 2.76 2.02
CA SER A 15 1.23 2.11 1.59
C SER A 15 1.47 0.82 2.36
N TYR A 16 2.24 -0.09 1.77
CA TYR A 16 2.83 -1.19 2.51
C TYR A 16 3.94 -0.64 3.40
N GLY A 17 3.73 -0.64 4.71
CA GLY A 17 4.67 -0.02 5.63
C GLY A 17 4.89 1.46 5.37
N LYS A 18 6.15 1.84 5.20
CA LYS A 18 6.56 3.23 4.99
C LYS A 18 7.09 3.49 3.58
N ASP A 19 6.76 2.62 2.63
CA ASP A 19 7.33 2.62 1.28
C ASP A 19 6.96 3.89 0.51
N PHE A 20 5.86 4.55 0.89
CA PHE A 20 5.49 5.86 0.35
C PHE A 20 6.16 7.03 1.08
N LEU A 21 6.10 7.06 2.41
CA LEU A 21 6.61 8.21 3.19
C LEU A 21 8.14 8.33 3.17
N ARG A 22 8.87 7.20 3.20
CA ARG A 22 10.34 7.22 3.24
C ARG A 22 10.95 7.92 2.00
N PRO A 23 10.62 7.51 0.76
CA PRO A 23 11.16 8.17 -0.42
C PRO A 23 10.75 9.64 -0.53
N ILE A 24 9.51 9.99 -0.16
CA ILE A 24 9.04 11.38 -0.24
C ILE A 24 9.80 12.29 0.71
N ILE A 25 9.99 11.88 1.97
CA ILE A 25 10.70 12.69 2.95
C ILE A 25 12.15 12.92 2.49
N GLN A 26 12.82 11.86 2.04
CA GLN A 26 14.19 11.95 1.51
C GLN A 26 14.27 12.83 0.27
N SER A 27 13.33 12.70 -0.66
CA SER A 27 13.27 13.51 -1.88
C SER A 27 13.04 14.99 -1.58
N CYS A 28 12.13 15.29 -0.64
CA CYS A 28 11.86 16.65 -0.20
C CYS A 28 13.11 17.27 0.46
N PHE A 29 13.77 16.51 1.35
CA PHE A 29 15.03 16.93 1.97
C PHE A 29 16.12 17.21 0.93
N TYR A 30 16.35 16.27 0.01
CA TYR A 30 17.39 16.39 -1.02
C TYR A 30 17.16 17.58 -1.97
N THR A 31 15.89 17.83 -2.32
CA THR A 31 15.53 18.91 -3.25
C THR A 31 15.32 20.27 -2.56
N GLY A 32 15.43 20.33 -1.24
CA GLY A 32 15.11 21.54 -0.47
C GLY A 32 13.64 21.95 -0.55
N THR A 33 12.74 21.02 -0.87
CA THR A 33 11.29 21.29 -0.99
C THR A 33 10.53 20.91 0.28
N PHE A 34 9.43 21.60 0.56
CA PHE A 34 8.57 21.25 1.69
C PHE A 34 7.73 20.00 1.37
N CYS A 35 7.73 19.03 2.29
CA CYS A 35 6.85 17.87 2.20
C CYS A 35 5.41 18.29 2.50
N LYS A 36 4.63 18.54 1.43
CA LYS A 36 3.22 18.95 1.52
C LYS A 36 2.28 17.82 1.98
N VAL A 37 2.73 16.56 1.99
CA VAL A 37 1.92 15.42 2.43
C VAL A 37 2.03 15.26 3.94
N LYS A 38 0.90 15.28 4.66
CA LYS A 38 0.92 15.11 6.12
C LYS A 38 1.15 13.63 6.44
N ALA A 39 2.05 13.33 7.36
CA ALA A 39 2.30 11.95 7.80
C ALA A 39 1.03 11.22 8.28
N LYS A 40 0.10 11.96 8.91
CA LYS A 40 -1.20 11.42 9.36
C LYS A 40 -2.17 11.09 8.21
N GLN A 41 -1.92 11.57 7.00
CA GLN A 41 -2.71 11.22 5.81
C GLN A 41 -2.26 9.91 5.19
N THR A 42 -1.07 9.39 5.54
CA THR A 42 -0.61 8.09 5.04
C THR A 42 -0.83 7.00 6.08
N ARG A 43 -1.52 5.93 5.67
CA ARG A 43 -1.86 4.77 6.49
C ARG A 43 -1.10 3.54 6.01
N ASP A 44 -0.78 2.66 6.95
CA ASP A 44 -0.05 1.42 6.69
C ASP A 44 -1.06 0.28 6.47
N ILE A 45 -1.10 -0.25 5.24
CA ILE A 45 -2.05 -1.30 4.87
C ILE A 45 -1.79 -2.60 5.65
N ARG A 46 -0.57 -2.82 6.15
CA ARG A 46 -0.24 -4.01 6.95
C ARG A 46 -1.07 -4.12 8.21
N LYS A 47 -1.53 -2.98 8.77
CA LYS A 47 -2.45 -2.98 9.91
C LYS A 47 -3.82 -3.54 9.56
N ILE A 48 -4.30 -3.26 8.34
CA ILE A 48 -5.55 -3.79 7.82
C ILE A 48 -5.41 -5.29 7.55
N LEU A 49 -4.28 -5.72 6.99
CA LEU A 49 -3.98 -7.14 6.77
C LEU A 49 -3.92 -7.92 8.10
N LEU A 50 -3.28 -7.35 9.13
CA LEU A 50 -3.29 -7.92 10.49
C LEU A 50 -4.73 -8.06 11.03
N LYS A 51 -5.56 -7.02 10.87
CA LYS A 51 -6.96 -7.04 11.28
C LYS A 51 -7.78 -8.08 10.49
N ALA A 52 -7.36 -8.40 9.26
CA ALA A 52 -7.96 -9.42 8.40
C ALA A 52 -7.42 -10.85 8.63
N ASN A 53 -6.86 -11.11 9.83
CA ASN A 53 -6.28 -12.38 10.25
C ASN A 53 -5.11 -12.87 9.38
N MET A 54 -4.37 -11.96 8.75
CA MET A 54 -3.06 -12.31 8.18
C MET A 54 -2.02 -12.23 9.30
N SER A 55 -1.20 -13.26 9.47
CA SER A 55 -0.19 -13.31 10.53
C SER A 55 0.93 -12.29 10.28
N LEU A 56 1.62 -11.91 11.36
CA LEU A 56 2.77 -11.01 11.23
C LEU A 56 3.89 -11.62 10.38
N GLU A 57 4.09 -12.94 10.47
CA GLU A 57 5.07 -13.67 9.67
C GLU A 57 4.73 -13.65 8.18
N GLU A 58 3.47 -13.88 7.81
CA GLU A 58 3.01 -13.78 6.42
C GLU A 58 3.20 -12.36 5.88
N ILE A 59 2.93 -11.34 6.69
CA ILE A 59 3.13 -9.93 6.30
C ILE A 59 4.62 -9.61 6.15
N GLN A 60 5.49 -10.13 7.01
CA GLN A 60 6.94 -9.85 6.94
C GLN A 60 7.65 -10.63 5.83
N SER A 61 7.16 -11.82 5.50
CA SER A 61 7.69 -12.66 4.41
C SER A 61 7.25 -12.19 3.02
N ASN A 62 6.31 -11.26 2.93
CA ASN A 62 5.81 -10.68 1.69
C ASN A 62 6.17 -9.20 1.53
N SER A 63 6.40 -8.80 0.29
CA SER A 63 6.47 -7.40 -0.13
C SER A 63 5.11 -6.91 -0.65
N SER A 64 4.97 -5.59 -0.84
CA SER A 64 3.83 -4.98 -1.54
C SER A 64 3.51 -5.67 -2.86
N GLY A 65 4.52 -6.01 -3.65
CA GLY A 65 4.37 -6.69 -4.94
C GLY A 65 4.02 -8.18 -4.85
N SER A 66 4.39 -8.88 -3.77
CA SER A 66 4.21 -10.33 -3.68
C SER A 66 2.93 -10.81 -2.98
N LEU A 67 2.16 -9.91 -2.35
CA LEU A 67 0.95 -10.27 -1.59
C LEU A 67 -0.07 -11.09 -2.39
N ALA A 68 -0.37 -10.69 -3.61
CA ALA A 68 -1.32 -11.40 -4.44
C ALA A 68 -0.84 -12.83 -4.76
N LYS A 69 0.46 -12.99 -5.04
CA LYS A 69 1.09 -14.28 -5.29
C LYS A 69 0.98 -15.21 -4.09
N HIS A 70 1.13 -14.67 -2.88
CA HIS A 70 0.97 -15.46 -1.64
C HIS A 70 -0.43 -16.10 -1.53
N PHE A 71 -1.46 -15.45 -2.04
CA PHE A 71 -2.83 -15.99 -2.12
C PHE A 71 -3.12 -16.76 -3.42
N GLY A 72 -2.11 -17.03 -4.25
CA GLY A 72 -2.30 -17.69 -5.55
C GLY A 72 -3.09 -16.87 -6.57
N ILE A 73 -3.19 -15.55 -6.37
CA ILE A 73 -3.88 -14.65 -7.30
C ILE A 73 -2.92 -14.33 -8.44
N ASN A 74 -3.23 -14.86 -9.62
CA ASN A 74 -2.46 -14.60 -10.82
C ASN A 74 -2.88 -13.27 -11.44
N PHE A 75 -1.90 -12.49 -11.89
CA PHE A 75 -2.10 -11.39 -12.80
C PHE A 75 -1.65 -11.79 -14.19
N ASP A 76 -2.26 -11.22 -15.23
CA ASP A 76 -1.84 -11.40 -16.63
C ASP A 76 -0.51 -10.69 -16.97
N PHE A 77 0.24 -10.30 -15.94
CA PHE A 77 1.47 -9.54 -16.06
C PHE A 77 2.58 -10.30 -15.33
N ASP A 78 3.74 -10.44 -15.96
CA ASP A 78 4.83 -11.23 -15.41
C ASP A 78 5.31 -10.69 -14.05
N PHE A 79 5.57 -11.61 -13.11
CA PHE A 79 6.10 -11.31 -11.78
C PHE A 79 7.53 -10.75 -11.80
N GLU A 80 8.10 -10.47 -12.98
CA GLU A 80 9.36 -9.74 -13.16
C GLU A 80 9.25 -8.26 -12.75
N HIS A 81 8.04 -7.76 -12.48
CA HIS A 81 7.76 -6.38 -12.11
C HIS A 81 7.63 -6.13 -10.60
N ILE A 82 8.16 -7.01 -9.73
CA ILE A 82 8.25 -6.69 -8.30
C ILE A 82 9.09 -5.42 -8.13
N HIS A 83 8.62 -4.48 -7.29
CA HIS A 83 9.17 -3.12 -7.14
C HIS A 83 8.78 -2.12 -8.23
N ASP A 84 7.87 -2.47 -9.14
CA ASP A 84 7.12 -1.48 -9.91
C ASP A 84 5.93 -0.98 -9.08
N ALA A 85 5.85 0.34 -8.89
CA ALA A 85 4.83 0.97 -8.04
C ALA A 85 3.39 0.66 -8.47
N ARG A 86 3.13 0.47 -9.77
CA ARG A 86 1.80 0.11 -10.28
C ARG A 86 1.46 -1.33 -9.91
N TYR A 87 2.41 -2.25 -10.06
CA TYR A 87 2.23 -3.65 -9.74
C TYR A 87 2.05 -3.87 -8.25
N ASP A 88 2.85 -3.19 -7.44
CA ASP A 88 2.73 -3.18 -5.99
C ASP A 88 1.35 -2.73 -5.53
N ALA A 89 0.84 -1.63 -6.11
CA ALA A 89 -0.51 -1.16 -5.82
C ALA A 89 -1.59 -2.17 -6.24
N MET A 90 -1.45 -2.79 -7.43
CA MET A 90 -2.39 -3.80 -7.91
C MET A 90 -2.39 -5.06 -7.05
N SER A 91 -1.21 -5.52 -6.62
CA SER A 91 -1.03 -6.66 -5.73
C SER A 91 -1.74 -6.45 -4.40
N ILE A 92 -1.54 -5.28 -3.77
CA ILE A 92 -2.27 -4.87 -2.56
C ILE A 92 -3.78 -4.89 -2.80
N ILE A 93 -4.27 -4.24 -3.86
CA ILE A 93 -5.72 -4.15 -4.15
C ILE A 93 -6.34 -5.53 -4.37
N ALA A 94 -5.68 -6.40 -5.13
CA ALA A 94 -6.18 -7.75 -5.38
C ALA A 94 -6.25 -8.57 -4.10
N THR A 95 -5.24 -8.47 -3.23
CA THR A 95 -5.25 -9.11 -1.91
C THR A 95 -6.39 -8.60 -1.04
N LEU A 96 -6.63 -7.28 -0.97
CA LEU A 96 -7.73 -6.73 -0.18
C LEU A 96 -9.09 -7.23 -0.69
N ARG A 97 -9.31 -7.24 -2.01
CA ARG A 97 -10.53 -7.77 -2.62
C ARG A 97 -10.71 -9.27 -2.36
N HIS A 98 -9.61 -10.04 -2.40
CA HIS A 98 -9.64 -11.45 -2.06
C HIS A 98 -10.08 -11.66 -0.60
N LEU A 99 -9.49 -10.92 0.35
CA LEU A 99 -9.84 -11.01 1.77
C LEU A 99 -11.29 -10.58 2.04
N GLU A 100 -11.78 -9.55 1.34
CA GLU A 100 -13.18 -9.11 1.39
C GLU A 100 -14.12 -10.22 0.90
N ASN A 101 -13.83 -10.83 -0.25
CA ASN A 101 -14.61 -11.94 -0.81
C ASN A 101 -14.63 -13.18 0.11
N GLN A 102 -13.62 -13.34 0.97
CA GLN A 102 -13.57 -14.39 2.00
C GLN A 102 -14.24 -13.98 3.32
N ASN A 103 -14.89 -12.80 3.38
CA ASN A 103 -15.44 -12.20 4.59
C ASN A 103 -14.43 -12.01 5.73
N ARG A 104 -13.13 -11.89 5.39
CA ARG A 104 -12.04 -11.64 6.35
C ARG A 104 -11.75 -10.16 6.54
N LEU A 105 -12.23 -9.31 5.62
CA LEU A 105 -12.01 -7.89 5.61
C LEU A 105 -13.34 -7.16 5.40
N ASP A 106 -13.55 -6.08 6.16
CA ASP A 106 -14.60 -5.09 5.91
C ASP A 106 -13.96 -3.84 5.29
N ILE A 107 -14.49 -3.41 4.14
CA ILE A 107 -14.00 -2.26 3.38
C ILE A 107 -14.03 -0.96 4.20
N ASN A 108 -14.92 -0.86 5.19
CA ASN A 108 -15.02 0.32 6.06
C ASN A 108 -13.74 0.55 6.89
N TRP A 109 -12.93 -0.49 7.12
CA TRP A 109 -11.63 -0.36 7.79
C TRP A 109 -10.63 0.50 7.01
N LEU A 110 -10.85 0.72 5.70
CA LEU A 110 -10.05 1.64 4.87
C LEU A 110 -10.52 3.09 4.94
N ILE A 111 -11.62 3.37 5.64
CA ILE A 111 -12.21 4.72 5.72
C ILE A 111 -12.06 5.26 7.15
N GLU A 112 -12.13 4.40 8.16
CA GLU A 112 -11.87 4.67 9.60
C GLU A 112 -10.44 5.16 9.88
#